data_AF-A0A944UGJ5-F1
#
_entry.id   AF-A0A944UGJ5-F1
#
_cell.length_a   1.000
_cell.length_b   1.000
_cell.length_c   1.000
_cell.angle_alpha   90.00
_cell.angle_beta   90.00
_cell.angle_gamma   90.00
#
_symmetry.space_group_name_H-M   'P 1'
#
loop_
_entity.id
_entity.type
_entity.pdbx_description
1 polymer ?
#
loop_
_entity_poly.entity_id
_entity_poly.type
_entity_poly.pdbx_seq_one_letter_code
_entity_poly.pdbx_strand_id
1 'polypeptide(L)' 'MTRRNFLNRFGGGLGGLALANMLHAESDTGLHHPAKAKRVIYLFQSGGPSQIDLFDHKPRLTQETGKELP' A
#
# COMPACT_ATOMS: atom_id res chain seq x y z
N MET A 1 4.54 -39.79 33.25
CA MET A 1 4.01 -39.06 32.07
C MET A 1 3.14 -40.01 31.24
N THR A 2 1.87 -39.68 31.00
CA THR A 2 0.96 -40.55 30.22
C THR A 2 1.11 -40.29 28.72
N ARG A 3 0.99 -41.34 27.89
CA ARG A 3 1.08 -41.25 26.42
C ARG A 3 0.13 -40.22 25.82
N ARG A 4 -1.05 -40.05 26.42
CA ARG A 4 -2.04 -39.03 26.06
C ARG A 4 -1.50 -37.60 26.23
N ASN A 5 -0.81 -37.32 27.33
CA ASN A 5 -0.23 -35.98 27.56
C ASN A 5 0.96 -35.71 26.63
N PHE A 6 1.71 -36.75 26.25
CA PHE A 6 2.78 -36.64 25.26
C PHE A 6 2.23 -36.31 23.86
N LEU A 7 1.22 -37.03 23.40
CA LEU A 7 0.58 -36.79 22.10
C LEU A 7 -0.12 -35.44 22.04
N ASN A 8 -0.79 -35.02 23.12
CA ASN A 8 -1.45 -33.71 23.20
C ASN A 8 -0.44 -32.56 23.13
N ARG A 9 0.72 -32.69 23.79
CA ARG A 9 1.79 -31.68 23.75
C ARG A 9 2.51 -31.64 22.40
N PHE A 10 2.78 -32.80 21.81
CA PHE A 10 3.48 -32.90 20.53
C PHE A 10 2.61 -32.44 19.35
N GLY A 11 1.35 -32.90 19.28
CA GLY A 11 0.40 -32.49 18.24
C GLY A 11 0.06 -31.00 18.29
N GLY A 12 -0.10 -30.44 19.50
CA GLY A 12 -0.34 -29.01 19.69
C GLY A 12 0.87 -28.13 19.33
N GLY A 13 2.10 -28.59 19.58
CA GLY A 13 3.32 -27.85 19.25
C GLY A 13 3.59 -27.75 17.74
N LEU A 14 3.40 -28.85 17.00
CA LEU A 14 3.57 -28.86 15.55
C LEU A 14 2.51 -28.03 14.82
N GLY A 15 1.24 -28.13 15.26
CA GLY A 15 0.16 -27.29 14.72
C GLY A 15 0.40 -25.80 14.98
N GLY A 16 0.93 -25.45 16.14
CA GLY A 16 1.31 -24.07 16.48
C GLY A 16 2.40 -23.50 15.58
N LEU A 17 3.42 -24.30 15.23
CA LEU A 17 4.48 -23.89 14.30
C LEU A 17 3.96 -23.70 12.87
N ALA A 18 3.06 -24.57 12.40
CA ALA A 18 2.45 -24.43 11.09
C ALA A 18 1.59 -23.15 11.00
N LEU A 19 0.79 -22.88 12.04
CA LEU A 19 -0.02 -21.66 12.13
C LEU A 19 0.85 -20.40 12.21
N ALA A 20 1.94 -20.42 12.99
CA ALA A 20 2.87 -19.30 13.06
C ALA A 20 3.51 -18.98 11.70
N ASN A 21 3.84 -19.99 10.90
CA ASN A 21 4.37 -19.79 9.55
C ASN A 21 3.31 -19.20 8.60
N MET A 22 2.06 -19.66 8.69
CA MET A 22 0.97 -19.14 7.86
C MET A 22 0.64 -17.66 8.19
N LEU A 23 0.61 -17.31 9.47
CA LEU A 23 0.46 -15.92 9.93
C LEU A 23 1.64 -15.04 9.49
N HIS A 24 2.86 -15.59 9.48
CA HIS A 24 4.03 -14.86 9.00
C HIS A 24 3.97 -14.61 7.49
N ALA A 25 3.50 -15.59 6.70
CA ALA A 25 3.29 -15.43 5.27
C ALA A 25 2.20 -14.42 4.92
N GLU A 26 1.16 -14.29 5.74
CA GLU A 26 0.13 -13.25 5.59
C GLU A 26 0.65 -11.85 5.96
N SER A 27 1.61 -11.77 6.90
CA SER A 27 2.20 -10.50 7.33
C SER A 27 3.16 -9.87 6.32
N ASP A 28 3.49 -10.56 5.22
CA ASP A 28 4.28 -10.00 4.14
C ASP A 28 3.40 -9.03 3.32
N THR A 29 3.28 -7.79 3.80
CA THR A 29 2.62 -6.68 3.08
C THR A 29 3.47 -6.15 1.92
N GLY A 30 4.55 -6.84 1.57
CA GLY A 30 5.40 -6.50 0.44
C GLY A 30 4.68 -6.74 -0.89
N LEU A 31 5.00 -5.91 -1.89
CA LEU A 31 4.63 -6.25 -3.26
C LEU A 31 5.37 -7.54 -3.64
N HIS A 32 4.67 -8.52 -4.23
CA HIS A 32 5.28 -9.77 -4.76
C HIS A 32 6.49 -9.50 -5.68
N HIS A 33 6.55 -8.30 -6.28
CA HIS A 33 7.68 -7.81 -7.04
C HIS A 33 8.11 -6.42 -6.56
N PRO A 34 9.42 -6.11 -6.56
CA PRO A 34 9.88 -4.78 -6.23
C PRO A 34 9.30 -3.76 -7.22
N ALA A 35 8.71 -2.67 -6.70
CA ALA A 35 8.25 -1.58 -7.53
C ALA A 35 9.44 -0.97 -8.29
N LYS A 36 9.47 -1.14 -9.62
CA LYS A 36 10.51 -0.59 -10.48
C LYS A 36 9.90 0.10 -11.70
N ALA A 37 9.95 1.43 -11.72
CA ALA A 37 9.60 2.19 -12.91
C ALA A 37 10.74 2.05 -13.95
N LYS A 38 10.48 1.35 -15.06
CA LYS A 38 11.48 1.12 -16.12
C LYS A 38 11.57 2.25 -17.13
N ARG A 39 10.49 3.02 -17.31
CA ARG A 39 10.38 4.11 -18.28
C ARG A 39 9.44 5.18 -17.74
N VAL A 40 9.77 6.44 -18.00
CA VAL A 40 8.95 7.61 -17.64
C VAL A 40 8.66 8.35 -18.94
N ILE A 41 7.38 8.62 -19.21
CA ILE A 41 6.95 9.47 -20.32
C ILE A 41 6.70 10.86 -19.74
N TYR A 42 7.46 11.86 -20.18
CA TYR A 42 7.32 13.23 -19.74
C TYR A 42 6.73 14.07 -20.86
N LEU A 43 5.54 14.62 -20.64
CA LEU A 43 4.78 15.38 -21.63
C LEU A 43 4.79 16.86 -21.24
N PHE A 44 5.30 17.72 -22.12
CA PHE A 44 5.15 19.16 -22.00
C PHE A 44 3.90 19.59 -22.78
N GLN A 45 2.82 19.91 -22.06
CA GLN A 45 1.59 20.43 -22.65
C GLN A 45 1.43 21.89 -22.23
N SER A 46 1.40 22.79 -23.21
CA SER A 46 1.12 24.20 -22.94
C SER A 46 -0.36 24.35 -22.58
N GLY A 47 -0.65 24.99 -21.45
CA GLY A 47 -2.01 25.29 -21.00
C GLY A 47 -2.69 24.25 -20.12
N GLY A 48 -2.01 23.16 -19.76
CA GLY A 48 -2.50 22.19 -18.76
C GLY A 48 -2.16 22.61 -17.33
N PRO A 49 -2.96 22.22 -16.32
CA PRO A 49 -2.61 22.42 -14.92
C PRO A 49 -1.28 21.71 -14.61
N SER A 50 -0.43 22.35 -13.81
CA SER A 50 0.85 21.75 -13.42
C SER A 50 0.62 20.48 -12.58
N GLN A 51 1.63 19.61 -12.46
CA GLN A 51 1.53 18.41 -11.61
C GLN A 51 1.10 18.76 -10.17
N ILE A 52 1.49 19.93 -9.66
CA ILE A 52 1.14 20.37 -8.31
C ILE A 52 -0.34 20.76 -8.18
N ASP A 53 -0.97 21.17 -9.28
CA ASP A 53 -2.36 21.65 -9.32
C ASP A 53 -3.37 20.54 -9.67
N LEU A 54 -2.89 19.36 -10.09
CA LEU A 54 -3.76 18.31 -10.64
C LEU A 54 -4.70 17.69 -9.60
N PHE A 55 -4.27 17.66 -8.33
CA PHE A 55 -5.03 17.06 -7.23
C PHE A 55 -5.25 18.02 -6.05
N ASP A 56 -4.94 19.31 -6.23
CA ASP A 56 -5.18 20.32 -5.21
C ASP A 56 -6.53 21.01 -5.46
N HIS A 57 -7.49 20.73 -4.59
CA HIS A 57 -8.81 21.34 -4.69
C HIS A 57 -8.75 22.79 -4.17
N LYS A 58 -8.75 23.75 -5.09
CA LYS A 58 -8.65 25.20 -4.81
C LYS A 58 -9.99 25.92 -5.05
N PRO A 59 -10.97 25.82 -4.14
CA PRO A 59 -12.33 26.34 -4.36
C PRO A 59 -12.38 27.87 -4.46
N ARG A 60 -11.44 28.59 -3.81
CA ARG A 60 -11.35 30.05 -3.94
C ARG A 60 -10.97 30.49 -5.35
N LEU A 61 -10.04 29.80 -6.01
CA LEU A 61 -9.67 30.11 -7.39
C LEU A 61 -10.86 29.95 -8.34
N THR A 62 -11.70 28.94 -8.11
CA THR A 62 -12.95 28.76 -8.88
C THR A 62 -13.92 29.94 -8.67
N GLN A 63 -14.06 30.43 -7.44
CA GLN A 63 -14.93 31.57 -7.11
C GLN A 63 -14.41 32.91 -7.64
N GLU A 64 -13.09 33.03 -7.81
CA GLU A 64 -12.42 34.26 -8.22
C GLU A 64 -12.04 34.25 -9.72
N THR A 65 -12.42 33.19 -10.44
CA THR A 65 -12.17 33.06 -11.88
C THR A 65 -12.84 34.23 -12.63
N GLY A 66 -12.06 34.97 -13.41
CA GLY A 66 -12.54 36.09 -14.21
C GLY A 66 -12.65 37.43 -13.47
N LYS A 67 -12.23 37.51 -12.20
CA LYS A 67 -12.09 38.81 -11.52
C LYS A 67 -10.88 39.56 -12.07
N GLU A 68 -11.07 40.85 -12.34
CA GLU A 68 -9.97 41.74 -12.72
C GLU A 68 -8.99 41.86 -11.56
N LEU A 69 -7.71 41.68 -11.87
CA LEU A 69 -6.64 41.92 -10.91
C LEU A 69 -6.48 43.44 -10.75
N PRO A 70 -6.26 43.94 -9.52
CA PRO A 70 -5.98 45.35 -9.28
C PRO A 70 -4.69 45.83 -9.95
#